data_AF-A0A0D8B700-F1
#
_entry.id   AF-A0A0D8B700-F1
#
_cell.length_a   1.000
_cell.length_b   1.000
_cell.length_c   1.000
_cell.angle_alpha   90.00
_cell.angle_beta   90.00
_cell.angle_gamma   90.00
#
_symmetry.space_group_name_H-M   'P 1'
#
loop_
_entity.id
_entity.type
_entity.pdbx_description
1 polymer ?
#
loop_
_entity_poly.entity_id
_entity_poly.type
_entity_poly.pdbx_seq_one_letter_code
_entity_poly.pdbx_strand_id
1 'polypeptide(L)'
;MPPHGLLSSAGLGSRATPVVRQATDLGSRPARTVFDSPDRAAAALAEQRLTAAAEAGGFRALTVRRNHYLAARAELTRPHRFAAEPVDVAAVFLDALHAEVDPRPRPTWATILRADAAAPGSRAAANLAEYVRTAWERAAPQLTALVDASPGHAEPGHAEPGGRPAPLLLHDAGVFGRYDDRGLDVLFTLAERARASGRPVWVLCPTTEPTRPPRLDGALVQLVTESEWVALPDAWVTNRHRAADENTGVAGMAS
;
A
#
# COMPACT_ATOMS: atom_id res chain seq x y z
N MET A 1 -16.11 71.19 -69.78
CA MET A 1 -16.49 71.16 -68.36
C MET A 1 -15.37 70.49 -67.57
N PRO A 2 -14.81 71.16 -66.55
CA PRO A 2 -14.00 70.53 -65.48
C PRO A 2 -14.98 69.95 -64.41
N PRO A 3 -14.61 69.55 -63.15
CA PRO A 3 -13.29 69.47 -62.49
C PRO A 3 -13.08 68.25 -61.52
N HIS A 4 -11.91 68.25 -60.86
CA HIS A 4 -11.55 67.71 -59.52
C HIS A 4 -11.05 66.25 -59.43
N GLY A 5 -10.03 65.91 -58.63
CA GLY A 5 -9.17 66.61 -57.66
C GLY A 5 -7.93 65.74 -57.39
N LEU A 6 -6.74 66.31 -57.13
CA LEU A 6 -6.19 66.76 -55.84
C LEU A 6 -5.51 65.66 -54.99
N LEU A 7 -4.25 65.98 -54.63
CA LEU A 7 -3.43 65.56 -53.47
C LEU A 7 -2.56 64.30 -53.61
N SER A 8 -1.27 64.54 -53.84
CA SER A 8 -0.18 63.61 -53.49
C SER A 8 0.46 64.09 -52.19
N SER A 9 0.34 63.29 -51.14
CA SER A 9 0.88 63.56 -49.81
C SER A 9 2.19 62.81 -49.62
N ALA A 10 3.20 63.51 -49.11
CA ALA A 10 4.44 62.93 -48.62
C ALA A 10 4.18 62.09 -47.36
N GLY A 11 4.81 60.92 -47.28
CA GLY A 11 4.86 60.06 -46.10
C GLY A 11 6.30 59.64 -45.80
N LEU A 12 6.82 60.13 -44.69
CA LEU A 12 8.08 59.70 -44.08
C LEU A 12 7.93 58.34 -43.38
N GLY A 13 8.99 57.53 -43.45
CA GLY A 13 9.44 56.71 -42.33
C GLY A 13 9.08 55.22 -42.38
N SER A 14 10.10 54.36 -42.44
CA SER A 14 10.46 53.53 -41.27
C SER A 14 11.74 52.75 -41.58
N ARG A 15 12.73 52.83 -40.69
CA ARG A 15 13.99 52.08 -40.75
C ARG A 15 13.72 50.62 -40.40
N ALA A 16 14.18 49.70 -41.24
CA ALA A 16 14.18 48.27 -40.94
C ALA A 16 15.15 47.98 -39.78
N THR A 17 14.64 47.48 -38.66
CA THR A 17 15.43 46.82 -37.62
C THR A 17 15.55 45.33 -37.95
N PRO A 18 16.75 44.74 -37.98
CA PRO A 18 16.88 43.30 -38.07
C PRO A 18 16.39 42.66 -36.76
N VAL A 19 15.46 41.73 -36.87
CA VAL A 19 15.06 40.85 -35.77
C VAL A 19 16.22 39.90 -35.48
N VAL A 20 17.00 40.21 -34.45
CA VAL A 20 17.92 39.25 -33.85
C VAL A 20 17.06 38.28 -33.05
N ARG A 21 17.02 37.02 -33.49
CA ARG A 21 16.41 35.95 -32.69
C ARG A 21 17.32 35.72 -31.49
N GLN A 22 16.93 36.22 -30.33
CA GLN A 22 17.52 35.76 -29.08
C GLN A 22 17.19 34.28 -28.95
N ALA A 23 18.22 33.43 -28.93
CA ALA A 23 18.07 32.06 -28.53
C ALA A 23 17.47 32.07 -27.13
N THR A 24 16.27 31.51 -26.99
CA THR A 24 15.70 31.20 -25.69
C THR A 24 16.65 30.18 -25.07
N ASP A 25 17.54 30.65 -24.21
CA ASP A 25 18.27 29.79 -23.30
C ASP A 25 17.20 29.20 -22.38
N LEU A 26 16.69 28.03 -22.78
CA LEU A 26 15.94 27.16 -21.90
C LEU A 26 16.95 26.70 -20.88
N GLY A 27 17.11 27.52 -19.85
CA GLY A 27 17.91 27.23 -18.68
C GLY A 27 17.68 25.77 -18.34
N SER A 28 18.78 25.03 -18.35
CA SER A 28 18.84 23.60 -18.13
C SER A 28 18.09 23.30 -16.83
N ARG A 29 16.80 22.99 -16.94
CA ARG A 29 16.05 22.35 -15.87
C ARG A 29 16.75 21.00 -15.71
N PRO A 30 17.28 20.68 -14.52
CA PRO A 30 18.02 19.44 -14.34
C PRO A 30 17.11 18.30 -14.79
N ALA A 31 17.62 17.41 -15.64
CA ALA A 31 16.91 16.27 -16.22
C ALA A 31 16.17 15.38 -15.18
N ARG A 32 16.38 15.62 -13.88
CA ARG A 32 15.63 15.06 -12.75
C ARG A 32 14.13 15.36 -12.77
N THR A 33 13.63 16.47 -13.34
CA THR A 33 12.19 16.78 -13.29
C THR A 33 11.35 15.92 -14.24
N VAL A 34 11.94 15.33 -15.28
CA VAL A 34 11.22 14.52 -16.29
C VAL A 34 11.08 13.06 -15.84
N PHE A 35 12.08 12.52 -15.11
CA PHE A 35 11.96 11.21 -14.46
C PHE A 35 10.98 11.20 -13.28
N ASP A 36 10.62 12.38 -12.75
CA ASP A 36 9.71 12.53 -11.60
C ASP A 36 8.21 12.42 -11.99
N SER A 37 7.85 12.44 -13.28
CA SER A 37 6.44 12.41 -13.71
C SER A 37 5.76 11.04 -13.66
N PRO A 38 6.35 9.93 -14.16
CA PRO A 38 5.67 8.63 -14.15
C PRO A 38 5.59 8.01 -12.74
N ASP A 39 6.67 8.13 -11.95
CA ASP A 39 6.72 7.60 -10.59
C ASP A 39 5.73 8.31 -9.67
N ARG A 40 5.55 9.64 -9.83
CA ARG A 40 4.53 10.41 -9.11
C ARG A 40 3.11 10.06 -9.56
N ALA A 41 2.88 9.86 -10.85
CA ALA A 41 1.58 9.44 -11.36
C ALA A 41 1.20 8.05 -10.81
N ALA A 42 2.15 7.11 -10.78
CA ALA A 42 1.94 5.79 -10.18
C ALA A 42 1.65 5.88 -8.67
N ALA A 43 2.35 6.76 -7.96
CA ALA A 43 2.09 7.01 -6.54
C ALA A 43 0.71 7.65 -6.29
N ALA A 44 0.30 8.61 -7.10
CA ALA A 44 -1.04 9.22 -7.02
C ALA A 44 -2.15 8.20 -7.32
N LEU A 45 -1.94 7.32 -8.30
CA LEU A 45 -2.88 6.24 -8.60
C LEU A 45 -2.96 5.23 -7.45
N ALA A 46 -1.84 4.85 -6.85
CA ALA A 46 -1.82 3.99 -5.66
C ALA A 46 -2.58 4.64 -4.49
N GLU A 47 -2.39 5.94 -4.28
CA GLU A 47 -3.14 6.70 -3.27
C GLU A 47 -4.64 6.64 -3.52
N GLN A 48 -5.07 6.98 -4.74
CA GLN A 48 -6.48 6.95 -5.12
C GLN A 48 -7.10 5.57 -4.91
N ARG A 49 -6.39 4.49 -5.29
CA ARG A 49 -6.86 3.12 -5.10
C ARG A 49 -6.97 2.73 -3.63
N LEU A 50 -6.04 3.17 -2.78
CA LEU A 50 -6.09 2.92 -1.33
C LEU A 50 -7.22 3.72 -0.66
N THR A 51 -7.41 5.00 -1.02
CA THR A 51 -8.53 5.81 -0.52
C THR A 51 -9.86 5.18 -0.89
N ALA A 52 -10.05 4.82 -2.17
CA ALA A 52 -11.25 4.14 -2.61
C ALA A 52 -11.44 2.78 -1.91
N ALA A 53 -10.36 2.04 -1.63
CA ALA A 53 -10.43 0.77 -0.91
C ALA A 53 -10.77 0.93 0.58
N ALA A 54 -10.27 1.98 1.23
CA ALA A 54 -10.63 2.30 2.62
C ALA A 54 -12.12 2.67 2.72
N GLU A 55 -12.64 3.41 1.75
CA GLU A 55 -14.06 3.78 1.68
C GLU A 55 -14.95 2.60 1.31
N ALA A 56 -14.60 1.84 0.27
CA ALA A 56 -15.40 0.74 -0.27
C ALA A 56 -15.28 -0.57 0.53
N GLY A 57 -14.24 -0.72 1.36
CA GLY A 57 -14.02 -1.94 2.14
C GLY A 57 -13.48 -3.09 1.30
N GLY A 58 -13.58 -4.29 1.86
CA GLY A 58 -13.09 -5.51 1.22
C GLY A 58 -11.61 -5.77 1.42
N PHE A 59 -11.09 -6.75 0.67
CA PHE A 59 -9.73 -7.24 0.80
C PHE A 59 -8.77 -6.52 -0.15
N ARG A 60 -7.57 -6.16 0.31
CA ARG A 60 -6.45 -5.71 -0.55
C ARG A 60 -5.15 -6.42 -0.22
N ALA A 61 -4.48 -6.92 -1.26
CA ALA A 61 -3.08 -7.35 -1.18
C ALA A 61 -2.18 -6.21 -1.66
N LEU A 62 -1.29 -5.75 -0.77
CA LEU A 62 -0.43 -4.60 -0.99
C LEU A 62 1.00 -5.07 -1.26
N THR A 63 1.49 -5.00 -2.50
CA THR A 63 2.88 -5.34 -2.78
C THR A 63 3.80 -4.16 -2.53
N VAL A 64 4.90 -4.38 -1.82
CA VAL A 64 5.89 -3.34 -1.50
C VAL A 64 7.31 -3.89 -1.61
N ARG A 65 8.28 -3.06 -2.03
CA ARG A 65 9.69 -3.49 -1.98
C ARG A 65 10.12 -3.78 -0.54
N ARG A 66 10.88 -4.87 -0.33
CA ARG A 66 11.35 -5.30 1.01
C ARG A 66 12.05 -4.19 1.80
N ASN A 67 12.89 -3.38 1.16
CA ASN A 67 13.59 -2.26 1.79
C ASN A 67 12.66 -1.11 2.23
N HIS A 68 11.44 -1.06 1.69
CA HIS A 68 10.42 -0.06 1.98
C HIS A 68 9.30 -0.58 2.88
N TYR A 69 9.39 -1.83 3.34
CA TYR A 69 8.36 -2.48 4.14
C TYR A 69 7.96 -1.69 5.39
N LEU A 70 8.93 -1.33 6.23
CA LEU A 70 8.68 -0.59 7.48
C LEU A 70 8.13 0.82 7.22
N ALA A 71 8.65 1.49 6.18
CA ALA A 71 8.19 2.81 5.80
C ALA A 71 6.74 2.77 5.27
N ALA A 72 6.39 1.78 4.45
CA ALA A 72 5.03 1.59 3.97
C ALA A 72 4.06 1.29 5.12
N ARG A 73 4.43 0.41 6.06
CA ARG A 73 3.65 0.16 7.28
C ARG A 73 3.42 1.45 8.07
N ALA A 74 4.46 2.27 8.23
CA ALA A 74 4.34 3.56 8.91
C ALA A 74 3.39 4.51 8.17
N GLU A 75 3.47 4.60 6.83
CA GLU A 75 2.55 5.43 6.03
C GLU A 75 1.08 4.99 6.12
N LEU A 76 0.82 3.68 6.04
CA LEU A 76 -0.54 3.13 6.11
C LEU A 76 -1.19 3.34 7.48
N THR A 77 -0.40 3.35 8.55
CA THR A 77 -0.87 3.52 9.94
C THR A 77 -0.99 4.98 10.37
N ARG A 78 -0.63 5.96 9.50
CA ARG A 78 -0.73 7.38 9.85
C ARG A 78 -2.19 7.79 10.11
N PRO A 79 -2.50 8.44 11.24
CA PRO A 79 -3.87 8.86 11.58
C PRO A 79 -4.53 9.78 10.55
N HIS A 80 -3.75 10.66 9.91
CA HIS A 80 -4.25 11.62 8.93
C HIS A 80 -4.34 11.06 7.49
N ARG A 81 -4.09 9.76 7.28
CA ARG A 81 -4.18 9.11 5.96
C ARG A 81 -5.25 8.03 5.97
N PHE A 82 -4.90 6.87 6.50
CA PHE A 82 -5.79 5.70 6.53
C PHE A 82 -6.06 5.22 7.96
N ALA A 83 -5.25 5.66 8.93
CA ALA A 83 -5.32 5.21 10.32
C ALA A 83 -5.40 3.68 10.45
N ALA A 84 -4.77 2.94 9.52
CA ALA A 84 -4.94 1.50 9.45
C ALA A 84 -4.46 0.86 10.76
N GLU A 85 -5.26 -0.04 11.31
CA GLU A 85 -5.01 -0.73 12.57
C GLU A 85 -4.03 -1.89 12.30
N PRO A 86 -2.78 -1.81 12.78
CA PRO A 86 -1.77 -2.83 12.50
C PRO A 86 -2.05 -4.11 13.28
N VAL A 87 -1.98 -5.25 12.59
CA VAL A 87 -2.06 -6.60 13.17
C VAL A 87 -0.82 -7.38 12.77
N ASP A 88 0.00 -7.74 13.76
CA ASP A 88 1.14 -8.62 13.59
C ASP A 88 0.68 -10.07 13.51
N VAL A 89 0.57 -10.61 12.30
CA VAL A 89 0.08 -11.97 12.08
C VAL A 89 1.08 -13.01 12.61
N ALA A 90 2.38 -12.74 12.49
CA ALA A 90 3.41 -13.62 12.99
C ALA A 90 3.33 -13.74 14.51
N ALA A 91 3.13 -12.62 15.22
CA ALA A 91 2.96 -12.63 16.67
C ALA A 91 1.72 -13.44 17.09
N VAL A 92 0.55 -13.18 16.47
CA VAL A 92 -0.68 -13.94 16.76
C VAL A 92 -0.49 -15.44 16.55
N PHE A 93 0.17 -15.84 15.46
CA PHE A 93 0.47 -17.24 15.20
C PHE A 93 1.46 -17.83 16.20
N LEU A 94 2.55 -17.11 16.51
CA LEU A 94 3.59 -17.57 17.44
C LEU A 94 3.04 -17.72 18.85
N ASP A 95 2.20 -16.80 19.32
CA ASP A 95 1.51 -16.90 20.61
C ASP A 95 0.63 -18.17 20.66
N ALA A 96 -0.10 -18.45 19.57
CA ALA A 96 -0.90 -19.65 19.46
C ALA A 96 -0.06 -20.94 19.45
N LEU A 97 1.10 -20.92 18.79
CA LEU A 97 2.04 -22.04 18.76
C LEU A 97 2.71 -22.26 20.12
N HIS A 98 3.13 -21.20 20.80
CA HIS A 98 3.65 -21.25 22.17
C HIS A 98 2.61 -21.82 23.14
N ALA A 99 1.34 -21.40 23.02
CA ALA A 99 0.25 -21.94 23.84
C ALA A 99 0.03 -23.46 23.66
N GLU A 100 0.49 -24.04 22.55
CA GLU A 100 0.44 -25.49 22.31
C GLU A 100 1.70 -26.22 22.83
N VAL A 101 2.86 -25.58 22.75
CA VAL A 101 4.16 -26.20 23.05
C VAL A 101 4.52 -26.06 24.53
N ASP A 102 4.41 -24.85 25.09
CA ASP A 102 4.93 -24.49 26.40
C ASP A 102 4.28 -25.22 27.59
N PRO A 103 2.98 -25.60 27.57
CA PRO A 103 2.38 -26.37 28.65
C PRO A 103 2.97 -27.79 28.83
N ARG A 104 3.69 -28.30 27.83
CA ARG A 104 4.24 -29.66 27.84
C ARG A 104 5.75 -29.64 28.09
N PRO A 105 6.30 -30.59 28.86
CA PRO A 105 7.75 -30.66 29.06
C PRO A 105 8.51 -31.01 27.78
N ARG A 106 7.85 -31.65 26.81
CA ARG A 106 8.36 -31.94 25.46
C ARG A 106 7.22 -31.85 24.45
N PRO A 107 7.49 -31.45 23.20
CA PRO A 107 8.79 -30.98 22.68
C PRO A 107 9.18 -29.62 23.26
N THR A 108 10.48 -29.37 23.38
CA THR A 108 10.98 -28.04 23.76
C THR A 108 10.88 -27.08 22.57
N TRP A 109 10.89 -25.77 22.82
CA TRP A 109 10.94 -24.77 21.74
C TRP A 109 12.14 -24.98 20.79
N ALA A 110 13.32 -25.33 21.33
CA ALA A 110 14.48 -25.69 20.51
C ALA A 110 14.25 -26.93 19.63
N THR A 111 13.32 -27.81 20.00
CA THR A 111 12.91 -28.94 19.15
C THR A 111 11.97 -28.49 18.04
N ILE A 112 11.05 -27.57 18.32
CA ILE A 112 10.19 -26.94 17.31
C ILE A 112 11.02 -26.21 16.26
N LEU A 113 11.99 -25.38 16.68
CA LEU A 113 12.87 -24.66 15.75
C LEU A 113 13.72 -25.60 14.88
N ARG A 114 14.20 -26.72 15.43
CA ARG A 114 14.92 -27.74 14.64
C ARG A 114 14.00 -28.44 13.65
N ALA A 115 12.72 -28.63 13.99
CA ALA A 115 11.74 -29.21 13.11
C ALA A 115 11.34 -28.23 11.98
N ASP A 116 11.28 -26.92 12.27
CA ASP A 116 11.03 -25.86 11.28
C ASP A 116 12.16 -25.76 10.24
N ALA A 117 13.40 -25.95 10.68
CA ALA A 117 14.56 -25.99 9.78
C ALA A 117 14.79 -27.35 9.10
N ALA A 118 13.96 -28.36 9.37
CA ALA A 118 14.14 -29.70 8.82
C ALA A 118 13.74 -29.75 7.34
N ALA A 119 14.32 -30.70 6.59
CA ALA A 119 13.98 -30.87 5.18
C ALA A 119 12.46 -31.18 5.02
N PRO A 120 11.80 -30.61 3.99
CA PRO A 120 10.42 -30.95 3.66
C PRO A 120 10.24 -32.46 3.48
N GLY A 121 9.12 -33.00 3.97
CA GLY A 121 8.82 -34.44 3.93
C GLY A 121 9.56 -35.28 4.98
N SER A 122 10.47 -34.70 5.77
CA SER A 122 11.08 -35.40 6.91
C SER A 122 10.05 -35.66 8.02
N ARG A 123 10.30 -36.67 8.87
CA ARG A 123 9.46 -36.95 10.05
C ARG A 123 9.38 -35.74 11.00
N ALA A 124 10.46 -34.97 11.13
CA ALA A 124 10.46 -33.78 11.98
C ALA A 124 9.52 -32.70 11.44
N ALA A 125 9.55 -32.44 10.12
CA ALA A 125 8.63 -31.52 9.45
C ALA A 125 7.17 -31.99 9.56
N ALA A 126 6.90 -33.29 9.36
CA ALA A 126 5.56 -33.85 9.53
C ALA A 126 5.03 -33.70 10.96
N ASN A 127 5.89 -33.91 11.97
CA ASN A 127 5.49 -33.69 13.35
C ASN A 127 5.20 -32.21 13.66
N LEU A 128 5.97 -31.28 13.07
CA LEU A 128 5.73 -29.84 13.22
C LEU A 128 4.38 -29.44 12.61
N ALA A 129 4.00 -30.03 11.47
CA ALA A 129 2.75 -29.72 10.79
C ALA A 129 1.51 -29.89 11.70
N GLU A 130 1.53 -30.86 12.62
CA GLU A 130 0.44 -31.01 13.61
C GLU A 130 0.37 -29.84 14.60
N TYR A 131 1.51 -29.36 15.11
CA TYR A 131 1.55 -28.18 15.98
C TYR A 131 1.10 -26.93 15.24
N VAL A 132 1.55 -26.76 14.00
CA VAL A 132 1.13 -25.65 13.13
C VAL A 132 -0.37 -25.68 12.89
N ARG A 133 -0.94 -26.85 12.59
CA ARG A 133 -2.39 -27.01 12.39
C ARG A 133 -3.17 -26.53 13.61
N THR A 134 -2.79 -27.00 14.79
CA THR A 134 -3.44 -26.58 16.05
C THR A 134 -3.20 -25.11 16.37
N ALA A 135 -2.03 -24.56 16.05
CA ALA A 135 -1.77 -23.12 16.17
C ALA A 135 -2.71 -22.30 15.29
N TRP A 136 -2.94 -22.71 14.03
CA TRP A 136 -3.89 -22.05 13.14
C TRP A 136 -5.35 -22.18 13.59
N GLU A 137 -5.75 -23.35 14.09
CA GLU A 137 -7.09 -23.56 14.68
C GLU A 137 -7.36 -22.59 15.85
N ARG A 138 -6.31 -22.20 16.59
CA ARG A 138 -6.38 -21.23 17.69
C ARG A 138 -6.26 -19.78 17.23
N ALA A 139 -5.39 -19.48 16.27
CA ALA A 139 -5.14 -18.12 15.76
C ALA A 139 -6.26 -17.61 14.86
N ALA A 140 -6.88 -18.48 14.04
CA ALA A 140 -7.88 -18.07 13.06
C ALA A 140 -9.12 -17.40 13.68
N PRO A 141 -9.71 -17.89 14.79
CA PRO A 141 -10.79 -17.20 15.49
C PRO A 141 -10.39 -15.82 16.03
N GLN A 142 -9.14 -15.64 16.47
CA GLN A 142 -8.64 -14.36 16.98
C GLN A 142 -8.57 -13.32 15.87
N LEU A 143 -7.94 -13.67 14.74
CA LEU A 143 -7.89 -12.80 13.55
C LEU A 143 -9.28 -12.49 13.01
N THR A 144 -10.16 -13.49 13.01
CA THR A 144 -11.56 -13.34 12.62
C THR A 144 -12.30 -12.34 13.51
N ALA A 145 -12.14 -12.46 14.83
CA ALA A 145 -12.76 -11.54 15.77
C ALA A 145 -12.28 -10.10 15.58
N LEU A 146 -11.02 -9.89 15.17
CA LEU A 146 -10.52 -8.57 14.78
C LEU A 146 -11.27 -8.04 13.55
N VAL A 147 -11.44 -8.85 12.51
CA VAL A 147 -12.19 -8.45 11.30
C VAL A 147 -13.65 -8.13 11.59
N ASP A 148 -14.28 -8.92 12.46
CA ASP A 148 -15.69 -8.75 12.84
C ASP A 148 -15.89 -7.61 13.87
N ALA A 149 -14.84 -7.20 14.58
CA ALA A 149 -14.93 -6.11 15.55
C ALA A 149 -15.38 -4.83 14.85
N SER A 150 -16.52 -4.29 15.31
CA SER A 150 -16.93 -2.94 14.97
C SER A 150 -15.88 -1.97 15.51
N PRO A 151 -15.53 -0.88 14.80
CA PRO A 151 -14.53 0.07 15.29
C PRO A 151 -15.03 0.63 16.63
N GLY A 152 -14.40 0.18 17.71
CA GLY A 152 -14.70 0.65 19.05
C GLY A 152 -14.22 2.08 19.17
N HIS A 153 -15.17 3.01 19.32
CA HIS A 153 -15.02 4.31 19.97
C HIS A 153 -13.68 5.02 19.71
N ALA A 154 -13.59 5.76 18.61
CA ALA A 154 -12.78 6.98 18.67
C ALA A 154 -13.27 7.81 19.88
N GLU A 155 -12.32 8.40 20.61
CA GLU A 155 -12.55 9.37 21.69
C GLU A 155 -13.82 10.20 21.42
N PRO A 156 -14.75 10.34 22.40
CA PRO A 156 -15.97 11.10 22.22
C PRO A 156 -15.61 12.58 21.97
N GLY A 157 -15.51 12.96 20.71
CA GLY A 157 -15.09 14.29 20.27
C GLY A 157 -14.74 14.43 18.78
N HIS A 158 -14.38 13.33 18.10
CA HIS A 158 -13.95 13.38 16.68
C HIS A 158 -14.57 12.31 15.76
N ALA A 159 -15.47 11.46 16.27
CA ALA A 159 -16.19 10.51 15.43
C ALA A 159 -17.32 11.23 14.67
N GLU A 160 -17.09 11.52 13.38
CA GLU A 160 -18.18 11.81 12.44
C GLU A 160 -19.21 10.66 12.50
N PRO A 161 -20.47 10.93 12.83
CA PRO A 161 -21.52 9.91 12.85
C PRO A 161 -21.66 9.30 11.45
N GLY A 162 -21.26 8.02 11.28
CA GLY A 162 -21.29 7.32 10.00
C GLY A 162 -19.93 6.96 9.40
N GLY A 163 -18.81 7.26 10.08
CA GLY A 163 -17.48 6.84 9.65
C GLY A 163 -17.30 5.31 9.62
N ARG A 164 -16.79 4.78 8.50
CA ARG A 164 -16.46 3.36 8.34
C ARG A 164 -15.23 2.99 9.19
N PRO A 165 -15.11 1.75 9.71
CA PRO A 165 -13.90 1.31 10.42
C PRO A 165 -12.64 1.55 9.65
N ALA A 166 -11.57 1.91 10.36
CA ALA A 166 -10.24 1.94 9.81
C ALA A 166 -9.85 0.55 9.25
N PRO A 167 -9.08 0.51 8.14
CA PRO A 167 -8.58 -0.74 7.59
C PRO A 167 -7.78 -1.54 8.61
N LEU A 168 -7.97 -2.86 8.69
CA LEU A 168 -7.03 -3.75 9.38
C LEU A 168 -5.83 -4.00 8.48
N LEU A 169 -4.63 -3.69 8.96
CA LEU A 169 -3.38 -3.92 8.24
C LEU A 169 -2.68 -5.17 8.79
N LEU A 170 -2.84 -6.29 8.11
CA LEU A 170 -2.11 -7.53 8.36
C LEU A 170 -0.66 -7.37 7.90
N HIS A 171 0.26 -7.35 8.87
CA HIS A 171 1.70 -7.28 8.65
C HIS A 171 2.39 -8.51 9.24
N ASP A 172 3.67 -8.69 8.89
CA ASP A 172 4.46 -9.91 9.12
C ASP A 172 3.71 -11.20 8.71
N ALA A 173 2.89 -11.07 7.67
CA ALA A 173 1.94 -12.07 7.18
C ALA A 173 2.58 -13.23 6.39
N GLY A 174 3.91 -13.31 6.33
CA GLY A 174 4.63 -14.39 5.64
C GLY A 174 4.25 -15.78 6.17
N VAL A 175 3.90 -15.86 7.45
CA VAL A 175 3.48 -17.10 8.10
C VAL A 175 2.26 -17.76 7.45
N PHE A 176 1.39 -17.00 6.77
CA PHE A 176 0.27 -17.58 6.02
C PHE A 176 0.72 -18.51 4.90
N GLY A 177 1.86 -18.22 4.25
CA GLY A 177 2.40 -19.02 3.15
C GLY A 177 3.54 -19.95 3.52
N ARG A 178 3.99 -19.92 4.78
CA ARG A 178 5.18 -20.68 5.24
C ARG A 178 4.89 -22.16 5.47
N TYR A 179 3.72 -22.48 6.02
CA TYR A 179 3.41 -23.82 6.51
C TYR A 179 2.18 -24.41 5.81
N ASP A 180 2.41 -25.00 4.64
CA ASP A 180 1.38 -25.58 3.76
C ASP A 180 0.19 -24.62 3.51
N ASP A 181 -0.89 -25.11 2.90
CA ASP A 181 -2.02 -24.27 2.46
C ASP A 181 -2.91 -23.76 3.62
N ARG A 182 -2.74 -24.26 4.84
CA ARG A 182 -3.62 -23.93 5.98
C ARG A 182 -3.62 -22.46 6.35
N GLY A 183 -2.45 -21.81 6.32
CA GLY A 183 -2.37 -20.38 6.57
C GLY A 183 -3.07 -19.57 5.47
N LEU A 184 -2.99 -20.03 4.21
CA LEU A 184 -3.67 -19.39 3.08
C LEU A 184 -5.19 -19.58 3.16
N ASP A 185 -5.69 -20.72 3.64
CA ASP A 185 -7.12 -20.95 3.89
C ASP A 185 -7.67 -19.94 4.92
N VAL A 186 -6.88 -19.65 5.96
CA VAL A 186 -7.22 -18.62 6.96
C VAL A 186 -7.26 -17.24 6.29
N LEU A 187 -6.24 -16.86 5.53
CA LEU A 187 -6.23 -15.59 4.80
C LEU A 187 -7.41 -15.46 3.82
N PHE A 188 -7.74 -16.54 3.11
CA PHE A 188 -8.89 -16.59 2.21
C PHE A 188 -10.20 -16.33 2.97
N THR A 189 -10.36 -16.97 4.13
CA THR A 189 -11.53 -16.77 5.01
C THR A 189 -11.63 -15.33 5.51
N LEU A 190 -10.50 -14.72 5.91
CA LEU A 190 -10.47 -13.31 6.31
C LEU A 190 -10.82 -12.38 5.14
N ALA A 191 -10.35 -12.68 3.93
CA ALA A 191 -10.66 -11.92 2.73
C ALA A 191 -12.16 -11.99 2.38
N GLU A 192 -12.77 -13.17 2.41
CA GLU A 192 -14.22 -13.34 2.21
C GLU A 192 -15.04 -12.56 3.25
N ARG A 193 -14.62 -12.61 4.52
CA ARG A 193 -15.25 -11.83 5.58
C ARG A 193 -15.13 -10.34 5.35
N ALA A 194 -13.96 -9.83 4.95
CA ALA A 194 -13.76 -8.42 4.62
C ALA A 194 -14.69 -7.95 3.49
N ARG A 195 -14.90 -8.80 2.47
CA ARG A 195 -15.83 -8.53 1.37
C ARG A 195 -17.28 -8.48 1.85
N ALA A 196 -17.66 -9.34 2.78
CA ALA A 196 -19.03 -9.43 3.30
C ALA A 196 -19.37 -8.36 4.36
N SER A 197 -18.45 -8.07 5.29
CA SER A 197 -18.67 -7.13 6.40
C SER A 197 -18.45 -5.67 5.99
N GLY A 198 -17.70 -5.44 4.91
CA GLY A 198 -17.33 -4.10 4.46
C GLY A 198 -16.23 -3.44 5.30
N ARG A 199 -15.69 -4.09 6.34
CA ARG A 199 -14.47 -3.62 7.01
C ARG A 199 -13.28 -3.86 6.08
N PRO A 200 -12.48 -2.85 5.73
CA PRO A 200 -11.32 -3.05 4.87
C PRO A 200 -10.28 -3.92 5.58
N VAL A 201 -9.75 -4.93 4.88
CA VAL A 201 -8.62 -5.76 5.35
C VAL A 201 -7.53 -5.70 4.31
N TRP A 202 -6.36 -5.22 4.72
CA TRP A 202 -5.19 -5.07 3.87
C TRP A 202 -4.10 -6.01 4.35
N VAL A 203 -3.43 -6.71 3.44
CA VAL A 203 -2.25 -7.53 3.75
C VAL A 203 -1.03 -6.96 3.06
N LEU A 204 0.04 -6.75 3.82
CA LEU A 204 1.29 -6.23 3.29
C LEU A 204 2.19 -7.38 2.81
N CYS A 205 2.46 -7.42 1.50
CA CYS A 205 3.21 -8.46 0.82
C CYS A 205 4.60 -7.94 0.39
N PRO A 206 5.66 -8.15 1.19
CA PRO A 206 7.00 -7.72 0.83
C PRO A 206 7.57 -8.53 -0.35
N THR A 207 8.00 -7.84 -1.41
CA THR A 207 8.52 -8.43 -2.64
C THR A 207 9.81 -7.74 -3.09
N THR A 208 10.57 -8.37 -3.98
CA THR A 208 11.68 -7.71 -4.69
C THR A 208 11.19 -6.87 -5.86
N GLU A 209 10.01 -7.18 -6.40
CA GLU A 209 9.41 -6.48 -7.54
C GLU A 209 7.91 -6.27 -7.28
N PRO A 210 7.47 -5.03 -6.97
CA PRO A 210 6.08 -4.70 -6.64
C PRO A 210 5.09 -4.99 -7.76
N THR A 211 5.54 -5.01 -9.02
CA THR A 211 4.70 -5.31 -10.19
C THR A 211 4.45 -6.80 -10.41
N ARG A 212 4.99 -7.68 -9.56
CA ARG A 212 4.66 -9.11 -9.59
C ARG A 212 3.46 -9.41 -8.69
N PRO A 213 2.67 -10.46 -9.03
CA PRO A 213 1.55 -10.88 -8.20
C PRO A 213 1.94 -11.05 -6.72
N PRO A 214 1.05 -10.69 -5.78
CA PRO A 214 1.34 -10.72 -4.36
C PRO A 214 1.64 -12.14 -3.88
N ARG A 215 2.73 -12.26 -3.11
CA ARG A 215 3.15 -13.52 -2.50
C ARG A 215 3.49 -13.33 -1.03
N LEU A 216 3.23 -14.36 -0.23
CA LEU A 216 3.61 -14.48 1.17
C LEU A 216 4.44 -15.75 1.32
N ASP A 217 5.69 -15.61 1.75
CA ASP A 217 6.69 -16.68 1.81
C ASP A 217 6.77 -17.57 0.55
N GLY A 218 6.62 -16.94 -0.62
CA GLY A 218 6.65 -17.63 -1.92
C GLY A 218 5.29 -18.18 -2.37
N ALA A 219 4.31 -18.35 -1.48
CA ALA A 219 2.96 -18.75 -1.86
C ALA A 219 2.16 -17.59 -2.45
N LEU A 220 1.33 -17.87 -3.47
CA LEU A 220 0.52 -16.86 -4.14
C LEU A 220 -0.69 -16.47 -3.30
N VAL A 221 -0.89 -15.18 -3.07
CA VAL A 221 -2.13 -14.67 -2.46
C VAL A 221 -3.24 -14.71 -3.51
N GLN A 222 -4.32 -15.44 -3.21
CA GLN A 222 -5.45 -15.56 -4.12
C GLN A 222 -6.25 -14.26 -4.15
N LEU A 223 -6.54 -13.78 -5.36
CA LEU A 223 -7.31 -12.57 -5.61
C LEU A 223 -8.58 -12.95 -6.37
N VAL A 224 -9.71 -12.36 -6.00
CA VAL A 224 -10.97 -12.53 -6.73
C VAL A 224 -11.02 -11.60 -7.94
N THR A 225 -10.43 -10.40 -7.81
CA THR A 225 -10.31 -9.44 -8.91
C THR A 225 -8.95 -8.73 -8.87
N GLU A 226 -8.49 -8.22 -10.01
CA GLU A 226 -7.26 -7.41 -10.08
C GLU A 226 -7.35 -6.12 -9.24
N SER A 227 -8.57 -5.63 -8.99
CA SER A 227 -8.79 -4.45 -8.15
C SER A 227 -8.31 -4.65 -6.70
N GLU A 228 -8.24 -5.91 -6.25
CA GLU A 228 -7.78 -6.28 -4.92
C GLU A 228 -6.27 -6.18 -4.74
N TRP A 229 -5.52 -6.05 -5.83
CA TRP A 229 -4.07 -5.89 -5.76
C TRP A 229 -3.66 -4.44 -6.02
N VAL A 230 -2.94 -3.88 -5.06
CA VAL A 230 -2.34 -2.54 -5.19
C VAL A 230 -0.83 -2.68 -4.99
N ALA A 231 -0.07 -2.33 -6.02
CA ALA A 231 1.37 -2.15 -5.88
C ALA A 231 1.64 -0.79 -5.25
N LEU A 232 2.50 -0.75 -4.23
CA LEU A 232 2.96 0.48 -3.57
C LEU A 232 4.32 0.87 -4.16
N PRO A 233 4.37 1.90 -5.05
CA PRO A 233 5.64 2.36 -5.61
C PRO A 233 6.51 3.03 -4.55
N ASP A 234 7.83 3.04 -4.77
CA ASP A 234 8.79 3.67 -3.86
C ASP A 234 8.49 5.17 -3.66
N ALA A 235 7.98 5.85 -4.70
CA ALA A 235 7.53 7.24 -4.64
C ALA A 235 6.32 7.46 -3.72
N TRP A 236 5.43 6.47 -3.60
CA TRP A 236 4.30 6.52 -2.66
C TRP A 236 4.79 6.36 -1.22
N VAL A 237 5.69 5.40 -0.99
CA VAL A 237 6.26 5.14 0.35
C VAL A 237 7.10 6.31 0.85
N THR A 238 7.83 6.98 -0.06
CA THR A 238 8.59 8.19 0.25
C THR A 238 7.76 9.48 0.22
N ASN A 239 6.44 9.35 0.04
CA ASN A 239 5.46 10.45 0.04
C ASN A 239 5.79 11.60 -0.93
N ARG A 240 6.41 11.29 -2.08
CA ARG A 240 6.85 12.31 -3.06
C ARG A 240 5.69 12.92 -3.84
N HIS A 241 4.57 12.21 -3.95
CA HIS A 241 3.39 12.68 -4.68
C HIS A 241 2.65 13.80 -3.93
N ARG A 242 2.60 13.78 -2.59
CA ARG A 242 1.88 14.80 -1.81
C ARG A 242 2.66 16.09 -1.58
N ALA A 243 4.00 16.04 -1.59
CA ALA A 243 4.85 17.22 -1.37
C ALA A 243 4.70 18.31 -2.47
N ALA A 244 4.20 17.96 -3.65
CA ALA A 244 3.99 18.90 -4.75
C ALA A 244 2.66 19.67 -4.66
N ASP A 245 1.63 19.03 -4.11
CA ASP A 245 0.30 19.64 -3.94
C ASP A 245 0.36 20.73 -2.87
N GLU A 246 1.13 20.52 -1.79
CA GLU A 246 1.38 21.54 -0.76
C GLU A 246 2.13 22.76 -1.32
N ASN A 247 3.13 22.56 -2.19
CA ASN A 247 3.92 23.66 -2.75
C ASN A 247 3.14 24.46 -3.83
N THR A 248 2.15 23.84 -4.48
CA THR A 248 1.28 24.51 -5.46
C THR A 248 0.18 25.33 -4.77
N GLY A 249 -0.35 24.83 -3.63
CA GLY A 249 -1.32 25.56 -2.82
C GLY A 249 -0.77 26.84 -2.18
N VAL A 250 0.50 26.84 -1.77
CA VAL A 250 1.17 28.03 -1.21
C VAL A 250 1.46 29.08 -2.29
N ALA A 251 1.78 28.66 -3.51
CA ALA A 251 1.99 29.59 -4.64
C ALA A 251 0.69 30.26 -5.12
N GLY A 252 -0.46 29.60 -4.98
CA GLY A 252 -1.78 30.14 -5.35
C GLY A 252 -2.38 31.14 -4.34
N MET A 253 -1.91 31.17 -3.10
CA MET A 253 -2.34 32.14 -2.08
C MET A 253 -1.48 33.42 -2.02
N ALA A 254 -0.39 33.47 -2.78
CA ALA A 254 0.52 34.62 -2.83
C ALA A 254 0.33 35.52 -4.07
N SER A 255 -0.80 35.43 -4.77
CA SER A 255 -1.14 36.24 -5.95
C SER A 255 -2.36 37.13 -5.71
#